data_AF-Q10V48-F1
#
_entry.id   AF-Q10V48-F1
#
_cell.length_a   1.000
_cell.length_b   1.000
_cell.length_c   1.000
_cell.angle_alpha   90.00
_cell.angle_beta   90.00
_cell.angle_gamma   90.00
#
_symmetry.space_group_name_H-M   'P 1'
#
loop_
_entity.id
_entity.type
_entity.pdbx_description
1 polymer ?
#
loop_
_entity_poly.entity_id
_entity_poly.type
_entity_poly.pdbx_seq_one_letter_code
_entity_poly.pdbx_strand_id
1 'polypeptide(L)'
;MHNSSLGEEGQNFQSAKEDYYKKLAGWKQQDEDERERPNREIDERRSLDHIRQLASLRFKHFYKAGETRERKLETENELARLKQEYPEFLRKGIRTTLGYFFMLSFFIAVLVINFVLIKQPVEYLASQAFPPGSFAVTVAAILLPFVIVLFELGVCSQLFSAQMSPSSRDEVILWQRLANTIVWVTPAMLLGTSVALYTGEEWPPELYEIILLLAMGILAYVTDAGVVYGYDRYQNAFAFFWFRINYLRRQYKLRRYKRIFYQEKYHFTHACKNYEAAVNYHNQNFTSKVTFVPINVYFDDVYYEQLSISGKPSS
;
A
#
# COMPACT_ATOMS: atom_id res chain seq x y z
N MET A 1 -93.03 -18.71 52.28
CA MET A 1 -92.53 -17.32 52.22
C MET A 1 -91.97 -16.95 53.59
N HIS A 2 -90.65 -16.98 53.77
CA HIS A 2 -90.01 -16.43 54.97
C HIS A 2 -88.89 -15.49 54.50
N ASN A 3 -89.18 -14.20 54.56
CA ASN A 3 -88.20 -13.13 54.41
C ASN A 3 -87.46 -12.98 55.75
N SER A 4 -86.20 -13.39 55.79
CA SER A 4 -85.27 -12.97 56.84
C SER A 4 -84.69 -11.62 56.43
N SER A 5 -85.28 -10.54 56.94
CA SER A 5 -84.69 -9.21 56.84
C SER A 5 -83.49 -9.14 57.77
N LEU A 6 -82.28 -9.18 57.21
CA LEU A 6 -81.08 -8.74 57.91
C LEU A 6 -81.32 -7.29 58.37
N GLY A 7 -81.32 -7.05 59.69
CA GLY A 7 -81.46 -5.71 60.28
C GLY A 7 -80.32 -4.77 59.89
N GLU A 8 -80.40 -3.50 60.31
CA GLU A 8 -79.43 -2.43 59.99
C GLU A 8 -77.95 -2.85 60.19
N GLU A 9 -77.65 -3.71 61.17
CA GLU A 9 -76.30 -4.24 61.39
C GLU A 9 -75.81 -5.15 60.26
N GLY A 10 -76.70 -5.92 59.62
CA GLY A 10 -76.38 -6.78 58.48
C GLY A 10 -76.14 -5.99 57.19
N GLN A 11 -76.87 -4.89 56.99
CA GLN A 11 -76.63 -3.96 55.88
C GLN A 11 -75.32 -3.18 56.05
N ASN A 12 -75.01 -2.72 57.27
CA ASN A 12 -73.73 -2.09 57.59
C ASN A 12 -72.55 -3.05 57.41
N PHE A 13 -72.70 -4.33 57.77
CA PHE A 13 -71.68 -5.35 57.54
C PHE A 13 -71.46 -5.63 56.05
N GLN A 14 -72.53 -5.70 55.25
CA GLN A 14 -72.42 -5.86 53.79
C GLN A 14 -71.73 -4.64 53.13
N SER A 15 -72.09 -3.42 53.53
CA SER A 15 -71.45 -2.20 53.02
C SER A 15 -69.96 -2.14 53.39
N ALA A 16 -69.60 -2.46 54.64
CA ALA A 16 -68.21 -2.49 55.07
C ALA A 16 -67.39 -3.58 54.37
N LYS A 17 -68.03 -4.73 54.08
CA LYS A 17 -67.44 -5.83 53.33
C LYS A 17 -67.18 -5.43 51.87
N GLU A 18 -68.13 -4.76 51.22
CA GLU A 18 -67.96 -4.26 49.84
C GLU A 18 -66.85 -3.20 49.75
N ASP A 19 -66.81 -2.26 50.68
CA ASP A 19 -65.75 -1.25 50.75
C ASP A 19 -64.36 -1.88 50.98
N TYR A 20 -64.29 -2.91 51.82
CA TYR A 20 -63.06 -3.67 52.03
C TYR A 20 -62.60 -4.37 50.76
N TYR A 21 -63.49 -5.05 50.03
CA TYR A 21 -63.13 -5.68 48.75
C TYR A 21 -62.72 -4.67 47.68
N LYS A 22 -63.36 -3.49 47.64
CA LYS A 22 -62.95 -2.40 46.75
C LYS A 22 -61.54 -1.90 47.05
N LYS A 23 -61.21 -1.70 48.33
CA LYS A 23 -59.86 -1.32 48.77
C LYS A 23 -58.83 -2.41 48.48
N LEU A 24 -59.18 -3.67 48.71
CA LEU A 24 -58.31 -4.81 48.44
C LEU A 24 -58.02 -4.97 46.94
N ALA A 25 -59.01 -4.74 46.08
CA ALA A 25 -58.83 -4.73 44.62
C ALA A 25 -57.92 -3.56 44.20
N GLY A 26 -58.12 -2.37 44.77
CA GLY A 26 -57.24 -1.22 44.54
C GLY A 26 -55.79 -1.48 44.94
N TRP A 27 -55.55 -2.11 46.10
CA TRP A 27 -54.20 -2.46 46.54
C TRP A 27 -53.55 -3.55 45.69
N LYS A 28 -54.30 -4.55 45.24
CA LYS A 28 -53.77 -5.57 44.31
C LYS A 28 -53.36 -4.97 42.97
N GLN A 29 -54.18 -4.06 42.44
CA GLN A 29 -53.89 -3.38 41.18
C GLN A 29 -52.69 -2.43 41.33
N GLN A 30 -52.53 -1.79 42.50
CA GLN A 30 -51.39 -0.95 42.83
C GLN A 30 -50.10 -1.77 43.03
N ASP A 31 -50.17 -2.95 43.66
CA ASP A 31 -49.04 -3.89 43.81
C ASP A 31 -48.61 -4.51 42.47
N GLU A 32 -49.55 -4.80 41.56
CA GLU A 32 -49.24 -5.26 40.19
C GLU A 32 -48.59 -4.14 39.37
N ASP A 33 -49.14 -2.92 39.42
CA ASP A 33 -48.56 -1.74 38.78
C ASP A 33 -47.15 -1.41 39.31
N GLU A 34 -46.92 -1.52 40.63
CA GLU A 34 -45.61 -1.24 41.25
C GLU A 34 -44.58 -2.35 40.99
N ARG A 35 -44.99 -3.59 40.70
CA ARG A 35 -44.09 -4.69 40.31
C ARG A 35 -43.70 -4.66 38.82
N GLU A 36 -44.57 -4.20 37.93
CA GLU A 36 -44.27 -4.10 36.48
C GLU A 36 -43.47 -2.85 36.09
N ARG A 37 -43.65 -1.73 36.80
CA ARG A 37 -42.98 -0.45 36.50
C ARG A 37 -41.45 -0.45 36.58
N PRO A 38 -40.77 -1.01 37.61
CA PRO A 38 -39.31 -0.92 37.71
C PRO A 38 -38.58 -1.72 36.63
N ASN A 39 -39.15 -2.84 36.15
CA ASN A 39 -38.56 -3.60 35.05
C ASN A 39 -38.79 -2.92 33.70
N ARG A 40 -39.97 -2.30 33.50
CA ARG A 40 -40.30 -1.65 32.22
C ARG A 40 -39.42 -0.43 31.93
N GLU A 41 -39.15 0.41 32.93
CA GLU A 41 -38.24 1.56 32.77
C GLU A 41 -36.79 1.12 32.50
N ILE A 42 -36.34 0.06 33.16
CA ILE A 42 -35.00 -0.50 32.94
C ILE A 42 -34.88 -1.11 31.54
N ASP A 43 -35.90 -1.84 31.08
CA ASP A 43 -35.92 -2.45 29.76
C ASP A 43 -36.07 -1.42 28.64
N GLU A 44 -36.81 -0.34 28.88
CA GLU A 44 -36.90 0.81 27.97
C GLU A 44 -35.53 1.50 27.83
N ARG A 45 -34.82 1.74 28.94
CA ARG A 45 -33.45 2.30 28.91
C ARG A 45 -32.47 1.40 28.17
N ARG A 46 -32.51 0.08 28.42
CA ARG A 46 -31.68 -0.90 27.71
C ARG A 46 -31.96 -0.88 26.20
N SER A 47 -33.23 -0.80 25.83
CA SER A 47 -33.64 -0.70 24.42
C SER A 47 -33.09 0.58 23.76
N LEU A 48 -33.18 1.74 24.43
CA LEU A 48 -32.62 3.00 23.95
C LEU A 48 -31.09 2.96 23.82
N ASP A 49 -30.39 2.37 24.79
CA ASP A 49 -28.93 2.21 24.73
C ASP A 49 -28.52 1.28 23.59
N HIS A 50 -29.27 0.20 23.36
CA HIS A 50 -29.05 -0.69 22.22
C HIS A 50 -29.24 0.05 20.87
N ILE A 51 -30.29 0.85 20.75
CA ILE A 51 -30.54 1.72 19.58
C ILE A 51 -29.37 2.69 19.35
N ARG A 52 -28.84 3.32 20.41
CA ARG A 52 -27.68 4.23 20.33
C ARG A 52 -26.41 3.51 19.88
N GLN A 53 -26.17 2.30 20.39
CA GLN A 53 -25.04 1.47 19.97
C GLN A 53 -25.15 1.08 18.49
N LEU A 54 -26.33 0.66 18.02
CA LEU A 54 -26.54 0.33 16.62
C LEU A 54 -26.44 1.56 15.70
N ALA A 55 -26.86 2.74 16.19
CA ALA A 55 -26.65 4.00 15.49
C ALA A 55 -25.15 4.31 15.33
N SER A 56 -24.36 4.23 16.40
CA SER A 56 -22.91 4.50 16.31
C SER A 56 -22.18 3.49 15.41
N LEU A 57 -22.56 2.21 15.46
CA LEU A 57 -22.01 1.17 14.60
C LEU A 57 -22.27 1.45 13.11
N ARG A 58 -23.50 1.84 12.74
CA ARG A 58 -23.78 2.14 11.34
C ARG A 58 -22.98 3.34 10.84
N PHE A 59 -22.86 4.41 11.65
CA PHE A 59 -22.07 5.58 11.26
C PHE A 59 -20.59 5.21 11.10
N LYS A 60 -20.04 4.40 12.02
CA LYS A 60 -18.67 3.89 11.93
C LYS A 60 -18.41 3.16 10.60
N HIS A 61 -19.28 2.22 10.23
CA HIS A 61 -19.14 1.47 8.98
C HIS A 61 -19.36 2.35 7.75
N PHE A 62 -20.29 3.31 7.82
CA PHE A 62 -20.51 4.29 6.76
C PHE A 62 -19.26 5.15 6.49
N TYR A 63 -18.70 5.80 7.52
CA TYR A 63 -17.51 6.65 7.38
C TYR A 63 -16.32 5.84 6.86
N LYS A 64 -16.11 4.63 7.38
CA LYS A 64 -15.01 3.77 6.95
C LYS A 64 -15.18 3.27 5.52
N ALA A 65 -16.41 2.99 5.08
CA ALA A 65 -16.70 2.66 3.68
C ALA A 65 -16.45 3.87 2.76
N GLY A 66 -16.82 5.09 3.18
CA GLY A 66 -16.52 6.34 2.48
C GLY A 66 -15.02 6.57 2.30
N GLU A 67 -14.26 6.57 3.40
CA GLU A 67 -12.79 6.73 3.40
C GLU A 67 -12.11 5.66 2.51
N THR A 68 -12.59 4.41 2.58
CA THR A 68 -12.03 3.33 1.76
C THR A 68 -12.37 3.51 0.28
N ARG A 69 -13.54 4.06 -0.05
CA ARG A 69 -13.94 4.37 -1.43
C ARG A 69 -13.07 5.47 -2.03
N GLU A 70 -12.81 6.54 -1.29
CA GLU A 70 -11.92 7.62 -1.71
C GLU A 70 -10.51 7.07 -2.02
N ARG A 71 -9.91 6.33 -1.08
CA ARG A 71 -8.59 5.69 -1.27
C ARG A 71 -8.56 4.71 -2.45
N LYS A 72 -9.66 4.00 -2.69
CA LYS A 72 -9.81 3.11 -3.85
C LYS A 72 -9.76 3.93 -5.15
N LEU A 73 -10.54 5.01 -5.24
CA LEU A 73 -10.60 5.89 -6.41
C LEU A 73 -9.25 6.58 -6.67
N GLU A 74 -8.58 7.08 -5.63
CA GLU A 74 -7.22 7.62 -5.72
C GLU A 74 -6.25 6.58 -6.33
N THR A 75 -6.30 5.35 -5.83
CA THR A 75 -5.43 4.28 -6.32
C THR A 75 -5.78 3.87 -7.77
N GLU A 76 -7.06 3.91 -8.16
CA GLU A 76 -7.50 3.68 -9.54
C GLU A 76 -6.98 4.77 -10.47
N ASN A 77 -7.04 6.04 -10.06
CA ASN A 77 -6.50 7.18 -10.78
C ASN A 77 -4.97 7.11 -10.92
N GLU A 78 -4.25 6.79 -9.84
CA GLU A 78 -2.79 6.57 -9.87
C GLU A 78 -2.39 5.44 -10.84
N LEU A 79 -3.20 4.39 -10.90
CA LEU A 79 -2.96 3.24 -11.77
C LEU A 79 -3.28 3.58 -13.23
N ALA A 80 -4.33 4.37 -13.47
CA ALA A 80 -4.65 4.89 -14.79
C ALA A 80 -3.56 5.83 -15.31
N ARG A 81 -3.07 6.75 -14.47
CA ARG A 81 -1.94 7.65 -14.79
C ARG A 81 -0.69 6.86 -15.15
N LEU A 82 -0.33 5.85 -14.34
CA LEU A 82 0.83 5.00 -14.61
C LEU A 82 0.70 4.25 -15.96
N LYS A 83 -0.51 3.82 -16.31
CA LYS A 83 -0.80 3.17 -17.60
C LYS A 83 -0.68 4.12 -18.79
N GLN A 84 -1.04 5.38 -18.59
CA GLN A 84 -0.95 6.42 -19.62
C GLN A 84 0.50 6.90 -19.82
N GLU A 85 1.29 6.96 -18.74
CA GLU A 85 2.68 7.39 -18.77
C GLU A 85 3.61 6.35 -19.42
N TYR A 86 3.34 5.06 -19.22
CA TYR A 86 4.18 3.97 -19.73
C TYR A 86 3.36 2.86 -20.44
N PRO A 87 2.68 3.18 -21.56
CA PRO A 87 1.86 2.21 -22.28
C PRO A 87 2.67 1.05 -22.84
N GLU A 88 3.92 1.28 -23.25
CA GLU A 88 4.85 0.31 -23.82
C GLU A 88 5.24 -0.82 -22.87
N PHE A 89 5.12 -0.62 -21.55
CA PHE A 89 5.45 -1.65 -20.56
C PHE A 89 4.27 -2.53 -20.16
N LEU A 90 3.03 -2.17 -20.52
CA LEU A 90 1.83 -2.92 -20.13
C LEU A 90 1.69 -4.27 -20.84
N ARG A 91 2.04 -4.33 -22.13
CA ARG A 91 1.77 -5.48 -23.02
C ARG A 91 3.00 -6.32 -23.35
N LYS A 92 4.09 -6.18 -22.61
CA LYS A 92 5.31 -6.96 -22.87
C LYS A 92 5.09 -8.43 -22.55
N GLY A 93 5.39 -9.28 -23.54
CA GLY A 93 5.33 -10.74 -23.39
C GLY A 93 6.38 -11.27 -22.42
N ILE A 94 6.25 -12.56 -22.09
CA ILE A 94 7.15 -13.26 -21.15
C ILE A 94 8.60 -13.17 -21.63
N ARG A 95 8.86 -13.35 -22.94
CA ARG A 95 10.20 -13.27 -23.54
C ARG A 95 10.89 -11.93 -23.28
N THR A 96 10.19 -10.81 -23.47
CA THR A 96 10.75 -9.47 -23.23
C THR A 96 10.96 -9.20 -21.76
N THR A 97 10.07 -9.71 -20.90
CA THR A 97 10.19 -9.60 -19.44
C THR A 97 11.45 -10.32 -18.95
N LEU A 98 11.67 -11.56 -19.40
CA LEU A 98 12.88 -12.32 -19.11
C LEU A 98 14.12 -11.62 -19.67
N GLY A 99 14.04 -11.08 -20.89
CA GLY A 99 15.13 -10.30 -21.49
C GLY A 99 15.57 -9.14 -20.60
N TYR A 100 14.64 -8.36 -20.05
CA TYR A 100 14.98 -7.27 -19.13
C TYR A 100 15.56 -7.74 -17.81
N PHE A 101 15.08 -8.86 -17.27
CA PHE A 101 15.66 -9.44 -16.07
C PHE A 101 17.12 -9.85 -16.29
N PHE A 102 17.39 -10.58 -17.39
CA PHE A 102 18.76 -10.97 -17.75
C PHE A 102 19.65 -9.77 -18.03
N MET A 103 19.13 -8.71 -18.66
CA MET A 103 19.92 -7.48 -18.90
C MET A 103 20.33 -6.81 -17.58
N LEU A 104 19.45 -6.72 -16.59
CA LEU A 104 19.82 -6.16 -15.28
C LEU A 104 20.81 -7.05 -14.53
N SER A 105 20.63 -8.37 -14.57
CA SER A 105 21.59 -9.31 -13.97
C SER A 105 22.95 -9.25 -14.65
N PHE A 106 22.98 -9.14 -15.98
CA PHE A 106 24.19 -8.98 -16.76
C PHE A 106 24.89 -7.66 -16.44
N PHE A 107 24.14 -6.56 -16.32
CA PHE A 107 24.69 -5.27 -15.89
C PHE A 107 25.40 -5.37 -14.54
N ILE A 108 24.76 -5.99 -13.54
CA ILE A 108 25.38 -6.21 -12.22
C ILE A 108 26.65 -7.06 -12.35
N ALA A 109 26.61 -8.14 -13.13
CA ALA A 109 27.78 -8.99 -13.34
C ALA A 109 28.94 -8.23 -13.99
N VAL A 110 28.65 -7.40 -14.99
CA VAL A 110 29.63 -6.54 -15.66
C VAL A 110 30.26 -5.53 -14.69
N LEU A 111 29.44 -4.88 -13.84
CA LEU A 111 29.97 -3.98 -12.81
C LEU A 111 30.90 -4.67 -11.82
N VAL A 112 30.57 -5.90 -11.41
CA VAL A 112 31.43 -6.70 -10.53
C VAL A 112 32.74 -7.10 -11.21
N ILE A 113 32.68 -7.51 -12.49
CA ILE A 113 33.88 -7.83 -13.26
C ILE A 113 34.78 -6.60 -13.41
N ASN A 114 34.22 -5.44 -13.77
CA ASN A 114 34.97 -4.19 -13.87
C ASN A 114 35.62 -3.82 -12.53
N PHE A 115 34.91 -3.96 -11.42
CA PHE A 115 35.45 -3.72 -10.09
C PHE A 115 36.68 -4.60 -9.80
N VAL A 116 36.63 -5.88 -10.17
CA VAL A 116 37.74 -6.83 -9.99
C VAL A 116 38.92 -6.48 -10.91
N LEU A 117 38.66 -6.15 -12.18
CA LEU A 117 39.70 -5.82 -13.15
C LEU A 117 40.43 -4.52 -12.79
N ILE A 118 39.71 -3.50 -12.33
CA ILE A 118 40.28 -2.18 -12.00
C ILE A 118 41.09 -2.22 -10.68
N LYS A 119 40.81 -3.18 -9.80
CA LYS A 119 41.44 -3.28 -8.48
C LYS A 119 42.98 -3.30 -8.56
N GLN A 120 43.55 -4.16 -9.41
CA GLN A 120 45.00 -4.32 -9.50
C GLN A 120 45.73 -3.05 -10.01
N PRO A 121 45.29 -2.40 -11.11
CA PRO A 121 45.79 -1.07 -11.50
C PRO A 121 45.70 -0.02 -10.40
N VAL A 122 44.60 0.01 -9.65
CA VAL A 122 44.40 1.00 -8.57
C VAL A 122 45.33 0.74 -7.39
N GLU A 123 45.49 -0.52 -6.97
CA GLU A 123 46.42 -0.89 -5.90
C GLU A 123 47.86 -0.52 -6.27
N TYR A 124 48.24 -0.73 -7.53
CA TYR A 124 49.53 -0.30 -8.05
C TYR A 124 49.69 1.23 -7.99
N LEU A 125 48.72 2.00 -8.49
CA LEU A 125 48.80 3.47 -8.45
C LEU A 125 48.83 4.02 -7.02
N ALA A 126 48.06 3.43 -6.10
CA ALA A 126 48.04 3.85 -4.72
C ALA A 126 49.35 3.51 -3.99
N SER A 127 50.00 2.40 -4.31
CA SER A 127 51.29 2.01 -3.70
C SER A 127 52.47 2.88 -4.16
N GLN A 128 52.33 3.62 -5.26
CA GLN A 128 53.29 4.66 -5.65
C GLN A 128 53.20 5.91 -4.76
N ALA A 129 52.02 6.20 -4.21
CA ALA A 129 51.77 7.39 -3.39
C ALA A 129 51.84 7.12 -1.88
N PHE A 130 51.56 5.88 -1.46
CA PHE A 130 51.49 5.48 -0.06
C PHE A 130 52.31 4.20 0.19
N PRO A 131 52.81 3.97 1.42
CA PRO A 131 53.51 2.74 1.74
C PRO A 131 52.68 1.49 1.41
N PRO A 132 53.28 0.45 0.82
CA PRO A 132 52.57 -0.79 0.50
C PRO A 132 52.00 -1.42 1.78
N GLY A 133 50.74 -1.88 1.70
CA GLY A 133 50.00 -2.41 2.86
C GLY A 133 49.43 -1.37 3.82
N SER A 134 49.59 -0.07 3.53
CA SER A 134 48.93 0.97 4.33
C SER A 134 47.40 0.96 4.16
N PHE A 135 46.68 1.40 5.19
CA PHE A 135 45.23 1.53 5.14
C PHE A 135 44.75 2.43 3.98
N ALA A 136 45.54 3.44 3.61
CA ALA A 136 45.25 4.32 2.48
C ALA A 136 45.19 3.57 1.14
N VAL A 137 46.09 2.59 0.91
CA VAL A 137 46.08 1.74 -0.30
C VAL A 137 44.82 0.87 -0.31
N THR A 138 44.44 0.27 0.82
CA THR A 138 43.22 -0.54 0.93
C THR A 138 41.97 0.29 0.65
N VAL A 139 41.88 1.50 1.19
CA VAL A 139 40.76 2.42 0.94
C VAL A 139 40.71 2.83 -0.53
N ALA A 140 41.85 3.16 -1.12
CA ALA A 140 41.96 3.50 -2.54
C ALA A 140 41.50 2.34 -3.43
N ALA A 141 41.95 1.11 -3.16
CA ALA A 141 41.59 -0.11 -3.88
C ALA A 141 40.08 -0.41 -3.92
N ILE A 142 39.32 0.12 -2.95
CA ILE A 142 37.87 -0.04 -2.88
C ILE A 142 37.14 1.17 -3.48
N LEU A 143 37.57 2.39 -3.14
CA LEU A 143 36.86 3.61 -3.53
C LEU A 143 37.10 4.01 -4.98
N LEU A 144 38.33 3.89 -5.51
CA LEU A 144 38.64 4.32 -6.87
C LEU A 144 37.88 3.54 -7.95
N PRO A 145 37.79 2.19 -7.89
CA PRO A 145 36.96 1.45 -8.85
C PRO A 145 35.49 1.90 -8.80
N PHE A 146 34.97 2.19 -7.62
CA PHE A 146 33.60 2.71 -7.46
C PHE A 146 33.43 4.10 -8.09
N VAL A 147 34.39 5.01 -7.88
CA VAL A 147 34.39 6.35 -8.50
C VAL A 147 34.48 6.27 -10.02
N ILE A 148 35.34 5.39 -10.55
CA ILE A 148 35.47 5.16 -12.00
C ILE A 148 34.14 4.68 -12.56
N VAL A 149 33.54 3.63 -11.99
CA VAL A 149 32.22 3.12 -12.41
C VAL A 149 31.14 4.22 -12.35
N LEU A 150 31.11 5.04 -11.29
CA LEU A 150 30.16 6.15 -11.22
C LEU A 150 30.40 7.20 -12.30
N PHE A 151 31.65 7.49 -12.61
CA PHE A 151 32.02 8.41 -13.68
C PHE A 151 31.59 7.87 -15.05
N GLU A 152 31.82 6.58 -15.33
CA GLU A 152 31.35 5.90 -16.55
C GLU A 152 29.82 5.99 -16.69
N LEU A 153 29.09 5.68 -15.62
CA LEU A 153 27.64 5.77 -15.60
C LEU A 153 27.15 7.21 -15.77
N GLY A 154 27.88 8.18 -15.23
CA GLY A 154 27.63 9.61 -15.42
C GLY A 154 27.74 10.01 -16.89
N VAL A 155 28.82 9.62 -17.57
CA VAL A 155 29.00 9.88 -19.00
C VAL A 155 27.93 9.18 -19.84
N CYS A 156 27.60 7.92 -19.53
CA CYS A 156 26.53 7.21 -20.23
C CYS A 156 25.16 7.88 -20.04
N SER A 157 24.88 8.39 -18.84
CA SER A 157 23.64 9.14 -18.55
C SER A 157 23.54 10.43 -19.34
N GLN A 158 24.65 11.18 -19.45
CA GLN A 158 24.70 12.41 -20.25
C GLN A 158 24.56 12.12 -21.74
N LEU A 159 25.24 11.09 -22.26
CA LEU A 159 25.08 10.63 -23.64
C LEU A 159 23.62 10.26 -23.95
N PHE A 160 22.99 9.50 -23.06
CA PHE A 160 21.57 9.13 -23.20
C PHE A 160 20.65 10.36 -23.19
N SER A 161 20.89 11.31 -22.27
CA SER A 161 20.11 12.53 -22.16
C SER A 161 20.22 13.40 -23.43
N ALA A 162 21.42 13.52 -23.99
CA ALA A 162 21.67 14.23 -25.23
C ALA A 162 21.03 13.53 -26.45
N GLN A 163 20.90 12.20 -26.43
CA GLN A 163 20.23 11.44 -27.51
C GLN A 163 18.70 11.56 -27.45
N MET A 164 18.12 11.70 -26.26
CA MET A 164 16.67 11.75 -26.06
C MET A 164 16.09 13.17 -26.09
N SER A 165 16.93 14.18 -25.85
CA SER A 165 16.53 15.60 -25.84
C SER A 165 16.79 16.25 -27.20
N PRO A 166 16.16 17.40 -27.52
CA PRO A 166 16.51 18.20 -28.69
C PRO A 166 17.87 18.91 -28.50
N SER A 167 18.91 18.14 -28.22
CA SER A 167 20.29 18.60 -28.09
C SER A 167 20.90 18.88 -29.45
N SER A 168 21.95 19.72 -29.45
CA SER A 168 22.72 19.97 -30.67
C SER A 168 23.45 18.69 -31.11
N ARG A 169 23.65 18.52 -32.42
CA ARG A 169 24.43 17.40 -32.97
C ARG A 169 25.84 17.34 -32.38
N ASP A 170 26.44 18.50 -32.12
CA ASP A 170 27.80 18.63 -31.59
C ASP A 170 27.90 18.10 -30.15
N GLU A 171 26.87 18.31 -29.33
CA GLU A 171 26.79 17.79 -27.96
C GLU A 171 26.74 16.26 -27.95
N VAL A 172 25.92 15.65 -28.81
CA VAL A 172 25.85 14.19 -28.93
C VAL A 172 27.20 13.61 -29.36
N ILE A 173 27.87 14.23 -30.33
CA ILE A 173 29.19 13.81 -30.81
C ILE A 173 30.24 13.91 -29.68
N LEU A 174 30.22 14.99 -28.89
CA LEU A 174 31.14 15.17 -27.76
C LEU A 174 30.98 14.04 -26.75
N TRP A 175 29.75 13.77 -26.30
CA TRP A 175 29.48 12.70 -25.33
C TRP A 175 29.82 11.32 -25.88
N GLN A 176 29.57 11.08 -27.17
CA GLN A 176 29.89 9.81 -27.80
C GLN A 176 31.41 9.59 -27.90
N ARG A 177 32.18 10.66 -28.16
CA ARG A 177 33.65 10.60 -28.12
C ARG A 177 34.15 10.30 -26.71
N LEU A 178 33.63 10.99 -25.69
CA LEU A 178 33.99 10.73 -24.29
C LEU A 178 33.67 9.29 -23.87
N ALA A 179 32.48 8.79 -24.24
CA ALA A 179 32.08 7.42 -23.96
C ALA A 179 33.00 6.40 -24.64
N ASN A 180 33.34 6.63 -25.91
CA ASN A 180 34.30 5.77 -26.63
C ASN A 180 35.69 5.81 -25.97
N THR A 181 36.15 6.98 -25.52
CA THR A 181 37.44 7.10 -24.81
C THR A 181 37.43 6.30 -23.52
N ILE A 182 36.36 6.37 -22.74
CA ILE A 182 36.21 5.63 -21.48
C ILE A 182 36.35 4.12 -21.67
N VAL A 183 35.75 3.55 -22.73
CA VAL A 183 35.86 2.10 -23.04
C VAL A 183 37.31 1.66 -23.21
N TRP A 184 38.20 2.55 -23.63
CA TRP A 184 39.62 2.26 -23.79
C TRP A 184 40.46 2.51 -22.53
N VAL A 185 39.91 3.20 -21.52
CA VAL A 185 40.67 3.54 -20.30
C VAL A 185 41.02 2.29 -19.50
N THR A 186 40.07 1.40 -19.20
CA THR A 186 40.33 0.20 -18.39
C THR A 186 41.33 -0.74 -19.07
N PRO A 187 41.18 -1.09 -20.38
CA PRO A 187 42.20 -1.86 -21.09
C PRO A 187 43.57 -1.18 -21.09
N ALA A 188 43.63 0.13 -21.30
CA ALA A 188 44.89 0.88 -21.30
C ALA A 188 45.54 0.92 -19.90
N MET A 189 44.75 1.02 -18.84
CA MET A 189 45.22 0.97 -17.44
C MET A 189 45.80 -0.40 -17.10
N LEU A 190 45.14 -1.49 -17.51
CA LEU A 190 45.66 -2.85 -17.33
C LEU A 190 46.99 -3.03 -18.06
N LEU A 191 47.04 -2.69 -19.35
CA LEU A 191 48.27 -2.79 -20.14
C LEU A 191 49.39 -1.92 -19.57
N GLY A 192 49.10 -0.67 -19.23
CA GLY A 192 50.07 0.27 -18.67
C GLY A 192 50.63 -0.19 -17.33
N THR A 193 49.77 -0.72 -16.45
CA THR A 193 50.19 -1.27 -15.15
C THR A 193 51.08 -2.48 -15.33
N SER A 194 50.69 -3.42 -16.20
CA SER A 194 51.48 -4.61 -16.47
C SER A 194 52.84 -4.28 -17.09
N VAL A 195 52.88 -3.37 -18.08
CA VAL A 195 54.15 -2.91 -18.67
C VAL A 195 55.05 -2.27 -17.61
N ALA A 196 54.50 -1.42 -16.74
CA ALA A 196 55.28 -0.78 -15.69
C ALA A 196 55.86 -1.78 -14.68
N LEU A 197 55.12 -2.84 -14.35
CA LEU A 197 55.60 -3.94 -13.51
C LEU A 197 56.73 -4.70 -14.20
N TYR A 198 56.55 -5.08 -15.48
CA TYR A 198 57.56 -5.84 -16.23
C TYR A 198 58.83 -5.04 -16.54
N THR A 199 58.76 -3.72 -16.67
CA THR A 199 59.98 -2.90 -16.84
C THR A 199 60.88 -2.88 -15.59
N GLY A 200 60.35 -3.27 -14.43
CA GLY A 200 61.11 -3.38 -13.18
C GLY A 200 61.70 -4.76 -12.92
N GLU A 201 61.37 -5.77 -13.74
CA GLU A 201 61.82 -7.15 -13.54
C GLU A 201 63.03 -7.48 -14.44
N GLU A 202 63.98 -8.27 -13.90
CA GLU A 202 65.18 -8.70 -14.64
C GLU A 202 64.89 -9.75 -15.72
N TRP A 203 63.69 -10.36 -15.69
CA TRP A 203 63.29 -11.46 -16.57
C TRP A 203 62.13 -11.05 -17.46
N PRO A 204 62.14 -11.41 -18.76
CA PRO A 204 61.02 -11.12 -19.65
C PRO A 204 59.76 -11.87 -19.20
N PRO A 205 58.56 -11.29 -19.37
CA PRO A 205 57.31 -11.94 -19.02
C PRO A 205 57.17 -13.28 -19.75
N GLU A 206 56.70 -14.30 -19.03
CA GLU A 206 56.40 -15.58 -19.63
C GLU A 206 55.22 -15.45 -20.62
N LEU A 207 55.21 -16.26 -21.69
CA LEU A 207 54.20 -16.20 -22.75
C LEU A 207 52.77 -16.32 -22.20
N TYR A 208 52.56 -17.12 -21.16
CA TYR A 208 51.24 -17.31 -20.55
C TYR A 208 50.71 -16.03 -19.90
N GLU A 209 51.59 -15.18 -19.35
CA GLU A 209 51.21 -13.91 -18.73
C GLU A 209 50.80 -12.87 -19.77
N ILE A 210 51.49 -12.83 -20.90
CA ILE A 210 51.13 -11.99 -22.06
C ILE A 210 49.75 -12.39 -22.57
N ILE A 211 49.48 -13.70 -22.69
CA ILE A 211 48.17 -14.21 -23.11
C ILE A 211 47.08 -13.84 -22.09
N LEU A 212 47.36 -13.97 -20.79
CA LEU A 212 46.42 -13.61 -19.72
C LEU A 212 46.11 -12.10 -19.74
N LEU A 213 47.13 -11.26 -19.92
CA LEU A 213 46.98 -9.81 -20.04
C LEU A 213 46.11 -9.43 -21.23
N LEU A 214 46.33 -10.04 -22.39
CA LEU A 214 45.48 -9.83 -23.58
C LEU A 214 44.04 -10.28 -23.32
N ALA A 215 43.84 -11.43 -22.67
CA ALA A 215 42.51 -11.93 -22.32
C ALA A 215 41.78 -10.97 -21.36
N MET A 216 42.48 -10.45 -20.34
CA MET A 216 41.94 -9.45 -19.41
C MET A 216 41.63 -8.12 -20.10
N GLY A 217 42.49 -7.67 -21.01
CA GLY A 217 42.27 -6.45 -21.79
C GLY A 217 41.06 -6.55 -22.72
N ILE A 218 40.89 -7.69 -23.40
CA ILE A 218 39.70 -7.97 -24.22
C ILE A 218 38.46 -8.04 -23.33
N LEU A 219 38.54 -8.70 -22.18
CA LEU A 219 37.43 -8.79 -21.25
C LEU A 219 37.00 -7.40 -20.76
N ALA A 220 37.95 -6.56 -20.32
CA ALA A 220 37.72 -5.17 -19.91
C ALA A 220 37.06 -4.33 -21.02
N TYR A 221 37.55 -4.47 -22.26
CA TYR A 221 36.97 -3.77 -23.39
C TYR A 221 35.51 -4.18 -23.63
N VAL A 222 35.24 -5.50 -23.62
CA VAL A 222 33.89 -6.03 -23.86
C VAL A 222 32.93 -5.63 -22.75
N THR A 223 33.37 -5.62 -21.49
CA THR A 223 32.55 -5.22 -20.35
C THR A 223 32.23 -3.73 -20.41
N ASP A 224 33.22 -2.86 -20.61
CA ASP A 224 33.02 -1.40 -20.69
C ASP A 224 32.18 -1.02 -21.91
N ALA A 225 32.46 -1.62 -23.08
CA ALA A 225 31.64 -1.45 -24.29
C ALA A 225 30.20 -1.93 -24.05
N GLY A 226 30.04 -3.03 -23.32
CA GLY A 226 28.74 -3.57 -22.93
C GLY A 226 27.94 -2.61 -22.04
N VAL A 227 28.60 -1.88 -21.14
CA VAL A 227 27.98 -0.82 -20.34
C VAL A 227 27.61 0.36 -21.22
N VAL A 228 28.57 0.91 -21.96
CA VAL A 228 28.42 2.14 -22.73
C VAL A 228 27.40 2.01 -23.85
N TYR A 229 27.56 1.02 -24.73
CA TYR A 229 26.66 0.82 -25.86
C TYR A 229 25.35 0.12 -25.46
N GLY A 230 25.34 -0.58 -24.33
CA GLY A 230 24.16 -1.23 -23.77
C GLY A 230 23.30 -0.34 -22.88
N TYR A 231 23.76 0.88 -22.55
CA TYR A 231 23.18 1.72 -21.50
C TYR A 231 21.68 1.99 -21.67
N ASP A 232 21.23 2.34 -22.88
CA ASP A 232 19.80 2.54 -23.19
C ASP A 232 18.97 1.29 -22.86
N ARG A 233 19.50 0.09 -23.14
CA ARG A 233 18.80 -1.15 -22.82
C ARG A 233 18.72 -1.40 -21.32
N TYR A 234 19.75 -1.03 -20.55
CA TYR A 234 19.71 -1.12 -19.09
C TYR A 234 18.74 -0.11 -18.49
N GLN A 235 18.71 1.14 -18.98
CA GLN A 235 17.73 2.14 -18.57
C GLN A 235 16.31 1.66 -18.82
N ASN A 236 16.02 1.14 -20.02
CA ASN A 236 14.71 0.59 -20.36
C ASN A 236 14.34 -0.62 -19.48
N ALA A 237 15.31 -1.50 -19.18
CA ALA A 237 15.09 -2.63 -18.29
C ALA A 237 14.79 -2.18 -16.85
N PHE A 238 15.52 -1.18 -16.35
CA PHE A 238 15.31 -0.60 -15.03
C PHE A 238 13.95 0.10 -14.93
N ALA A 239 13.60 0.93 -15.91
CA ALA A 239 12.31 1.60 -16.01
C ALA A 239 11.15 0.59 -16.04
N PHE A 240 11.29 -0.48 -16.83
CA PHE A 240 10.31 -1.57 -16.86
C PHE A 240 10.15 -2.24 -15.49
N PHE A 241 11.25 -2.53 -14.79
CA PHE A 241 11.20 -3.17 -13.48
C PHE A 241 10.55 -2.27 -12.43
N TRP A 242 10.92 -0.98 -12.41
CA TRP A 242 10.32 0.01 -11.54
C TRP A 242 8.82 0.18 -11.80
N PHE A 243 8.44 0.25 -13.08
CA PHE A 243 7.05 0.26 -13.50
C PHE A 243 6.31 -0.99 -13.00
N ARG A 244 6.87 -2.19 -13.18
CA ARG A 244 6.24 -3.45 -12.75
C ARG A 244 6.04 -3.50 -11.24
N ILE A 245 7.04 -3.10 -10.45
CA ILE A 245 6.91 -3.03 -8.98
C ILE A 245 5.78 -2.10 -8.58
N ASN A 246 5.78 -0.86 -9.10
CA ASN A 246 4.76 0.13 -8.76
C ASN A 246 3.37 -0.31 -9.22
N TYR A 247 3.25 -0.89 -10.40
CA TYR A 247 2.02 -1.44 -10.93
C TYR A 247 1.46 -2.56 -10.04
N LEU A 248 2.30 -3.54 -9.68
CA LEU A 248 1.91 -4.65 -8.81
C LEU A 248 1.53 -4.18 -7.40
N ARG A 249 2.31 -3.27 -6.83
CA ARG A 249 2.04 -2.66 -5.51
C ARG A 249 0.69 -1.94 -5.50
N ARG A 250 0.43 -1.10 -6.51
CA ARG A 250 -0.86 -0.39 -6.65
C ARG A 250 -2.02 -1.34 -6.91
N GLN A 251 -1.84 -2.38 -7.73
CA GLN A 251 -2.85 -3.42 -7.91
C GLN A 251 -3.18 -4.14 -6.61
N TYR A 252 -2.17 -4.51 -5.83
CA TYR A 252 -2.37 -5.16 -4.53
C TYR A 252 -3.12 -4.24 -3.56
N LYS A 253 -2.71 -2.97 -3.47
CA LYS A 253 -3.37 -1.92 -2.67
C LYS A 253 -4.85 -1.78 -3.08
N LEU A 254 -5.12 -1.74 -4.38
CA LEU A 254 -6.48 -1.66 -4.92
C LEU A 254 -7.33 -2.88 -4.53
N ARG A 255 -6.79 -4.10 -4.68
CA ARG A 255 -7.51 -5.33 -4.26
C ARG A 255 -7.83 -5.31 -2.77
N ARG A 256 -6.88 -4.86 -1.94
CA ARG A 256 -7.09 -4.69 -0.49
C ARG A 256 -8.21 -3.71 -0.19
N TYR A 257 -8.21 -2.52 -0.80
CA TYR A 257 -9.27 -1.54 -0.59
C TYR A 257 -10.63 -2.00 -1.10
N LYS A 258 -10.69 -2.68 -2.26
CA LYS A 258 -11.94 -3.31 -2.72
C LYS A 258 -12.49 -4.29 -1.68
N ARG A 259 -11.64 -5.18 -1.14
CA ARG A 259 -12.06 -6.13 -0.10
C ARG A 259 -12.60 -5.42 1.14
N ILE A 260 -11.87 -4.44 1.67
CA ILE A 260 -12.30 -3.67 2.85
C ILE A 260 -13.61 -2.95 2.56
N PHE A 261 -13.72 -2.28 1.42
CA PHE A 261 -14.94 -1.55 1.03
C PHE A 261 -16.18 -2.47 1.01
N TYR A 262 -16.09 -3.64 0.38
CA TYR A 262 -17.22 -4.58 0.34
C TYR A 262 -17.57 -5.13 1.72
N GLN A 263 -16.57 -5.39 2.57
CA GLN A 263 -16.79 -5.81 3.96
C GLN A 263 -17.51 -4.71 4.76
N GLU A 264 -17.04 -3.47 4.69
CA GLU A 264 -17.66 -2.34 5.39
C GLU A 264 -19.05 -2.02 4.84
N LYS A 265 -19.26 -2.13 3.52
CA LYS A 265 -20.59 -2.02 2.90
C LYS A 265 -21.54 -3.07 3.46
N TYR A 266 -21.11 -4.34 3.55
CA TYR A 266 -21.91 -5.41 4.13
C TYR A 266 -22.25 -5.16 5.62
N HIS A 267 -21.26 -4.78 6.42
CA HIS A 267 -21.47 -4.46 7.84
C HIS A 267 -22.38 -3.25 8.03
N PHE A 268 -22.25 -2.21 7.20
CA PHE A 268 -23.13 -1.06 7.19
C PHE A 268 -24.59 -1.45 6.91
N THR A 269 -24.81 -2.25 5.86
CA THR A 269 -26.15 -2.75 5.51
C THR A 269 -26.78 -3.53 6.67
N HIS A 270 -26.01 -4.42 7.29
CA HIS A 270 -26.49 -5.23 8.42
C HIS A 270 -26.79 -4.36 9.64
N ALA A 271 -25.94 -3.37 9.94
CA ALA A 271 -26.16 -2.42 11.03
C ALA A 271 -27.42 -1.56 10.80
N CYS A 272 -27.71 -1.16 9.56
CA CYS A 272 -28.93 -0.43 9.22
C CYS A 272 -30.18 -1.28 9.45
N LYS A 273 -30.19 -2.53 8.97
CA LYS A 273 -31.32 -3.46 9.19
C LYS A 273 -31.57 -3.73 10.67
N ASN A 274 -30.51 -3.97 11.43
CA ASN A 274 -30.62 -4.20 12.88
C ASN A 274 -31.14 -2.97 13.61
N TYR A 275 -30.67 -1.78 13.24
CA TYR A 275 -31.16 -0.54 13.83
C TYR A 275 -32.63 -0.30 13.52
N GLU A 276 -33.06 -0.51 12.28
CA GLU A 276 -34.47 -0.39 11.88
C GLU A 276 -35.35 -1.34 12.70
N ALA A 277 -34.95 -2.61 12.80
CA ALA A 277 -35.64 -3.60 13.62
C ALA A 277 -35.69 -3.19 15.11
N ALA A 278 -34.60 -2.65 15.66
CA ALA A 278 -34.54 -2.20 17.05
C ALA A 278 -35.45 -0.99 17.32
N VAL A 279 -35.49 -0.03 16.39
CA VAL A 279 -36.40 1.14 16.48
C VAL A 279 -37.86 0.70 16.37
N ASN A 280 -38.18 -0.20 15.44
CA ASN A 280 -39.54 -0.73 15.28
C ASN A 280 -39.99 -1.51 16.52
N TYR A 281 -39.12 -2.38 17.05
CA TYR A 281 -39.37 -3.10 18.30
C TYR A 281 -39.61 -2.13 19.46
N HIS A 282 -38.78 -1.10 19.60
CA HIS A 282 -38.93 -0.11 20.66
C HIS A 282 -40.27 0.64 20.56
N ASN A 283 -40.59 1.12 19.35
CA ASN A 283 -41.83 1.84 19.08
C ASN A 283 -43.08 0.99 19.24
N GLN A 284 -43.00 -0.34 19.13
CA GLN A 284 -44.12 -1.25 19.36
C GLN A 284 -44.34 -1.57 20.84
N ASN A 285 -43.27 -1.68 21.64
CA ASN A 285 -43.34 -2.18 23.01
C ASN A 285 -43.33 -1.08 24.10
N PHE A 286 -42.83 0.12 23.78
CA PHE A 286 -42.67 1.22 24.74
C PHE A 286 -43.50 2.46 24.38
N THR A 287 -43.74 3.30 25.39
CA THR A 287 -44.48 4.54 25.28
C THR A 287 -43.66 5.63 24.62
N SER A 288 -42.35 5.70 24.89
CA SER A 288 -41.46 6.60 24.16
C SER A 288 -41.31 6.17 22.70
N LYS A 289 -41.28 7.17 21.81
CA LYS A 289 -41.14 6.95 20.37
C LYS A 289 -39.79 7.46 19.91
N VAL A 290 -39.08 6.62 19.18
CA VAL A 290 -37.79 6.93 18.55
C VAL A 290 -38.02 7.10 17.06
N THR A 291 -37.60 8.26 16.54
CA THR A 291 -37.61 8.51 15.09
C THR A 291 -36.43 7.81 14.44
N PHE A 292 -36.71 7.01 13.42
CA PHE A 292 -35.67 6.44 12.57
C PHE A 292 -35.05 7.56 11.72
N VAL A 293 -33.73 7.75 11.85
CA VAL A 293 -32.97 8.67 10.99
C VAL A 293 -32.33 7.87 9.85
N PRO A 294 -32.77 8.06 8.59
CA PRO A 294 -32.16 7.42 7.43
C PRO A 294 -30.79 8.03 7.12
N ILE A 295 -29.86 7.19 6.65
CA ILE A 295 -28.62 7.65 6.02
C ILE A 295 -28.75 7.33 4.54
N ASN A 296 -28.91 8.35 3.71
CA ASN A 296 -28.97 8.19 2.26
C ASN A 296 -27.55 8.05 1.71
N VAL A 297 -27.21 6.88 1.17
CA VAL A 297 -25.88 6.62 0.62
C VAL A 297 -25.96 6.00 -0.75
N TYR A 298 -25.29 6.63 -1.71
CA TYR A 298 -25.10 6.11 -3.06
C TYR A 298 -23.76 5.37 -3.13
N PHE A 299 -23.77 4.07 -2.80
CA PHE A 299 -22.66 3.17 -3.07
C PHE A 299 -22.88 2.46 -4.41
N ASP A 300 -22.57 3.13 -5.53
CA ASP A 300 -22.46 2.58 -6.89
C ASP A 300 -23.33 1.32 -7.11
N ASP A 301 -24.65 1.54 -7.31
CA ASP A 301 -25.65 0.55 -7.75
C ASP A 301 -26.37 -0.33 -6.70
N VAL A 302 -26.61 0.13 -5.47
CA VAL A 302 -27.60 -0.51 -4.58
C VAL A 302 -28.64 0.49 -4.09
N TYR A 303 -29.83 0.43 -4.68
CA TYR A 303 -31.05 1.04 -4.15
C TYR A 303 -31.42 0.32 -2.84
N TYR A 304 -31.51 1.06 -1.74
CA TYR A 304 -32.35 0.65 -0.63
C TYR A 304 -33.68 1.38 -0.81
N GLU A 305 -34.70 0.63 -1.23
CA GLU A 305 -36.06 1.12 -1.42
C GLU A 305 -36.59 1.75 -0.13
N GLN A 306 -37.26 2.90 -0.30
CA GLN A 306 -37.92 3.66 0.75
C GLN A 306 -38.97 2.81 1.48
N LEU A 307 -38.92 2.78 2.81
CA LEU A 307 -40.10 2.60 3.63
C LEU A 307 -40.39 3.92 4.33
N SER A 308 -41.24 4.75 3.70
CA SER A 308 -41.91 5.84 4.40
C SER A 308 -43.09 5.27 5.17
N ILE A 309 -43.12 5.44 6.49
CA ILE A 309 -44.37 5.36 7.25
C ILE A 309 -44.54 6.67 7.99
N SER A 310 -45.52 7.45 7.54
CA SER A 310 -46.03 8.62 8.26
C SER A 310 -46.76 8.17 9.52
N GLY A 311 -46.45 8.77 10.66
CA GLY A 311 -47.31 8.77 11.83
C GLY A 311 -47.53 10.21 12.26
N LYS A 312 -48.76 10.73 12.06
CA LYS A 312 -49.20 12.05 12.54
C LYS A 312 -48.95 12.19 14.05
N PRO A 313 -48.61 13.38 14.56
CA PRO A 313 -48.72 13.66 15.98
C PRO A 313 -50.20 13.56 16.38
N SER A 314 -50.51 12.70 17.35
CA SER A 314 -51.79 12.74 18.06
C SER A 314 -51.79 14.00 18.92
N SER A 315 -52.68 14.92 18.55
CA SER A 315 -53.04 16.15 19.26
C SER A 315 -53.50 15.90 20.69
#